data_AF-A0ABF7PHP7-F1
#
_entry.id   AF-A0ABF7PHP7-F1
#
_cell.length_a   1.000
_cell.length_b   1.000
_cell.length_c   1.000
_cell.angle_alpha   90.00
_cell.angle_beta   90.00
_cell.angle_gamma   90.00
#
_symmetry.space_group_name_H-M   'P 1'
#
loop_
_entity.id
_entity.type
_entity.pdbx_description
1 polymer ?
#
loop_
_entity_poly.entity_id
_entity_poly.type
_entity_poly.pdbx_seq_one_letter_code
_entity_poly.pdbx_strand_id
1 'polypeptide(L)'
;MRTRTKLYAAALGMATTGALVLSSGGASGHGYTDLPVSRQKVCQNGTVGGCGAIQWEPQSVEGPKGFPASGPADGTICSAGHGSFAALDSPKQPNGQAWPTTRVNGGQSYTFRWQFTARHATTDFKYYVTKPGWNQNHNLARSDLNLTPFFTVPYGGKQPPATLSHSGTLPSGLSGHHVILAVWTVHDTGNAFYACSDVTF
;
A
#
# COMPACT_ATOMS: atom_id res chain seq x y z
N MET A 1 58.61 -15.94 60.42
CA MET A 1 57.81 -14.69 60.43
C MET A 1 57.30 -14.43 59.01
N ARG A 2 55.97 -14.45 58.81
CA ARG A 2 55.16 -13.88 57.70
C ARG A 2 55.44 -14.26 56.22
N THR A 3 54.52 -15.10 55.72
CA THR A 3 53.74 -15.02 54.46
C THR A 3 54.23 -14.17 53.28
N ARG A 4 54.05 -14.72 52.06
CA ARG A 4 53.26 -14.10 50.98
C ARG A 4 53.11 -15.04 49.76
N THR A 5 51.92 -15.60 49.62
CA THR A 5 51.41 -16.22 48.39
C THR A 5 51.21 -15.12 47.33
N LYS A 6 51.66 -15.34 46.09
CA LYS A 6 51.29 -14.49 44.95
C LYS A 6 50.64 -15.35 43.88
N LEU A 7 49.33 -15.16 43.73
CA LEU A 7 48.51 -15.63 42.62
C LEU A 7 48.82 -14.76 41.40
N TYR A 8 49.09 -15.38 40.25
CA TYR A 8 49.07 -14.70 38.97
C TYR A 8 47.97 -15.32 38.12
N ALA A 9 46.93 -14.51 37.89
CA ALA A 9 45.74 -14.84 37.13
C ALA A 9 46.05 -14.94 35.64
N ALA A 10 45.61 -16.03 35.00
CA ALA A 10 45.60 -16.20 33.56
C ALA A 10 44.43 -15.39 32.97
N ALA A 11 44.72 -14.37 32.17
CA ALA A 11 43.73 -13.65 31.40
C ALA A 11 43.53 -14.36 30.04
N LEU A 12 42.44 -15.14 29.90
CA LEU A 12 41.93 -15.55 28.59
C LEU A 12 41.20 -14.36 27.96
N GLY A 13 41.83 -13.70 26.99
CA GLY A 13 41.15 -12.75 26.11
C GLY A 13 40.35 -13.48 25.04
N MET A 14 39.04 -13.62 25.23
CA MET A 14 38.13 -13.96 24.13
C MET A 14 37.84 -12.69 23.33
N ALA A 15 38.42 -12.57 22.14
CA ALA A 15 38.03 -11.57 21.16
C ALA A 15 36.72 -12.04 20.50
N THR A 16 35.58 -11.50 20.95
CA THR A 16 34.31 -11.65 20.24
C THR A 16 34.27 -10.65 19.10
N THR A 17 34.54 -11.11 17.87
CA THR A 17 34.22 -10.38 16.64
C THR A 17 32.70 -10.21 16.56
N GLY A 18 32.21 -9.04 16.97
CA GLY A 18 30.81 -8.66 16.81
C GLY A 18 30.49 -8.42 15.34
N ALA A 19 29.72 -9.31 14.73
CA ALA A 19 29.08 -9.03 13.46
C ALA A 19 27.97 -7.99 13.70
N LEU A 20 28.26 -6.73 13.38
CA LEU A 20 27.24 -5.69 13.21
C LEU A 20 26.41 -6.04 11.97
N VAL A 21 25.39 -6.86 12.15
CA VAL A 21 24.31 -6.95 11.17
C VAL A 21 23.53 -5.65 11.32
N LEU A 22 23.83 -4.70 10.43
CA LEU A 22 22.98 -3.54 10.20
C LEU A 22 21.65 -4.07 9.66
N SER A 23 20.71 -4.36 10.56
CA SER A 23 19.30 -4.47 10.21
C SER A 23 18.89 -3.10 9.68
N SER A 24 18.86 -2.95 8.36
CA SER A 24 18.12 -1.87 7.72
C SER A 24 16.68 -2.05 8.13
N GLY A 25 16.29 -1.40 9.22
CA GLY A 25 14.91 -1.36 9.67
C GLY A 25 14.07 -0.99 8.46
N GLY A 26 13.24 -1.93 8.00
CA GLY A 26 12.27 -1.64 6.97
C GLY A 26 11.52 -0.41 7.44
N ALA A 27 11.65 0.69 6.71
CA ALA A 27 10.88 1.88 6.98
C ALA A 27 9.42 1.46 6.79
N SER A 28 8.74 1.12 7.88
CA SER A 28 7.35 0.65 7.83
C SER A 28 6.52 1.86 7.43
N GLY A 29 6.24 1.97 6.14
CA GLY A 29 5.27 2.91 5.61
C GLY A 29 3.89 2.44 5.92
N HIS A 30 3.00 3.41 6.09
CA HIS A 30 1.67 3.10 6.53
C HIS A 30 0.70 4.18 6.09
N GLY A 31 -0.16 3.85 5.14
CA GLY A 31 -1.28 4.70 4.75
C GLY A 31 -2.29 3.99 3.86
N TYR A 32 -3.47 4.58 3.75
CA TYR A 32 -4.57 4.09 2.93
C TYR A 32 -5.41 5.26 2.39
N THR A 33 -6.15 5.03 1.31
CA THR A 33 -7.13 6.02 0.84
C THR A 33 -8.47 5.85 1.53
N ASP A 34 -9.04 6.97 1.98
CA ASP A 34 -10.41 7.05 2.48
C ASP A 34 -11.34 7.84 1.53
N LEU A 35 -10.81 8.47 0.48
CA LEU A 35 -11.56 9.03 -0.65
C LEU A 35 -10.88 8.75 -2.00
N PRO A 36 -11.55 8.04 -2.94
CA PRO A 36 -12.65 7.12 -2.65
C PRO A 36 -12.16 6.03 -1.68
N VAL A 37 -13.06 5.54 -0.81
CA VAL A 37 -12.66 4.58 0.24
C VAL A 37 -12.13 3.29 -0.38
N SER A 38 -10.98 2.83 0.11
CA SER A 38 -10.31 1.63 -0.38
C SER A 38 -10.83 0.33 0.23
N ARG A 39 -10.60 -0.80 -0.43
CA ARG A 39 -10.94 -2.16 0.02
C ARG A 39 -10.42 -2.45 1.42
N GLN A 40 -9.14 -2.18 1.68
CA GLN A 40 -8.55 -2.35 3.00
C GLN A 40 -9.26 -1.50 4.07
N LYS A 41 -9.73 -0.29 3.72
CA LYS A 41 -10.41 0.59 4.65
C LYS A 41 -11.86 0.18 4.91
N VAL A 42 -12.59 -0.32 3.92
CA VAL A 42 -13.93 -0.90 4.15
C VAL A 42 -13.87 -2.22 4.93
N CYS A 43 -12.76 -2.95 4.84
CA CYS A 43 -12.49 -4.09 5.71
C CYS A 43 -12.28 -3.65 7.17
N GLN A 44 -11.41 -2.65 7.40
CA GLN A 44 -11.12 -2.18 8.76
C GLN A 44 -12.31 -1.47 9.43
N ASN A 45 -13.12 -0.73 8.68
CA ASN A 45 -14.21 0.06 9.25
C ASN A 45 -15.50 -0.75 9.53
N GLY A 46 -15.49 -2.06 9.27
CA GLY A 46 -16.62 -2.97 9.51
C GLY A 46 -17.67 -3.00 8.41
N THR A 47 -17.50 -2.27 7.30
CA THR A 47 -18.44 -2.34 6.16
C THR A 47 -18.36 -3.71 5.48
N VAL A 48 -17.15 -4.28 5.41
CA VAL A 48 -16.91 -5.62 4.86
C VAL A 48 -16.28 -6.49 5.94
N GLY A 49 -16.95 -7.57 6.32
CA GLY A 49 -16.43 -8.58 7.23
C GLY A 49 -15.60 -9.65 6.52
N GLY A 50 -14.80 -10.39 7.30
CA GLY A 50 -14.11 -11.59 6.81
C GLY A 50 -12.86 -11.34 5.97
N CYS A 51 -12.28 -10.13 5.99
CA CYS A 51 -11.10 -9.80 5.17
C CYS A 51 -9.76 -10.36 5.70
N GLY A 52 -9.75 -11.08 6.81
CA GLY A 52 -8.50 -11.58 7.41
C GLY A 52 -7.68 -10.49 8.10
N ALA A 53 -6.35 -10.57 8.03
CA ALA A 53 -5.44 -9.71 8.80
C ALA A 53 -5.59 -8.22 8.48
N ILE A 54 -5.92 -7.87 7.23
CA ILE A 54 -5.97 -6.48 6.78
C ILE A 54 -6.96 -5.60 7.56
N GLN A 55 -7.99 -6.20 8.19
CA GLN A 55 -8.94 -5.45 9.00
C GLN A 55 -8.29 -4.76 10.21
N TRP A 56 -7.10 -5.19 10.63
CA TRP A 56 -6.37 -4.61 11.78
C TRP A 56 -5.34 -3.57 11.36
N GLU A 57 -4.95 -3.58 10.09
CA GLU A 57 -3.82 -2.80 9.60
C GLU A 57 -4.02 -2.33 8.16
N PRO A 58 -5.10 -1.58 7.85
CA PRO A 58 -5.40 -1.14 6.49
C PRO A 58 -4.26 -0.31 5.88
N GLN A 59 -3.40 0.25 6.72
CA GLN A 59 -2.24 1.03 6.33
C GLN A 59 -1.08 0.20 5.71
N SER A 60 -1.08 -1.13 5.85
CA SER A 60 0.12 -1.97 5.61
C SER A 60 0.20 -2.61 4.22
N VAL A 61 -0.58 -2.16 3.25
CA VAL A 61 -0.60 -2.73 1.88
C VAL A 61 0.61 -2.22 1.06
N GLU A 62 1.81 -2.58 1.52
CA GLU A 62 3.10 -2.19 0.97
C GLU A 62 3.66 -3.25 0.04
N GLY A 63 4.14 -2.89 -1.14
CA GLY A 63 4.83 -3.83 -2.03
C GLY A 63 5.95 -3.15 -2.81
N PRO A 64 6.63 -3.86 -3.73
CA PRO A 64 7.67 -3.27 -4.55
C PRO A 64 7.14 -2.08 -5.34
N LYS A 65 7.92 -1.02 -5.50
CA LYS A 65 7.56 0.13 -6.34
C LYS A 65 7.76 -0.14 -7.83
N GLY A 66 7.42 0.84 -8.67
CA GLY A 66 7.66 0.84 -10.11
C GLY A 66 6.54 0.21 -10.96
N PHE A 67 5.35 0.04 -10.37
CA PHE A 67 4.15 -0.23 -11.14
C PHE A 67 3.96 0.80 -12.27
N PRO A 68 3.66 0.39 -13.51
CA PRO A 68 3.26 -0.97 -13.91
C PRO A 68 4.39 -1.88 -14.44
N ALA A 69 5.60 -1.37 -14.70
CA ALA A 69 6.68 -2.17 -15.27
C ALA A 69 7.23 -3.23 -14.29
N SER A 70 7.22 -2.89 -13.00
CA SER A 70 7.51 -3.79 -11.88
C SER A 70 6.33 -3.75 -10.90
N GLY A 71 6.58 -3.96 -9.60
CA GLY A 71 5.54 -3.94 -8.57
C GLY A 71 4.88 -5.31 -8.36
N PRO A 72 3.73 -5.34 -7.66
CA PRO A 72 2.98 -6.57 -7.40
C PRO A 72 2.62 -7.31 -8.69
N ALA A 73 2.57 -8.64 -8.63
CA ALA A 73 2.18 -9.46 -9.77
C ALA A 73 0.70 -9.23 -10.17
N ASP A 74 0.34 -9.59 -11.40
CA ASP A 74 -1.07 -9.60 -11.78
C ASP A 74 -1.85 -10.56 -10.88
N GLY A 75 -3.06 -10.15 -10.48
CA GLY A 75 -3.89 -10.88 -9.54
C GLY A 75 -3.53 -10.68 -8.05
N THR A 76 -2.45 -9.94 -7.75
CA THR A 76 -2.07 -9.56 -6.37
C THR A 76 -1.83 -8.06 -6.19
N ILE A 77 -2.38 -7.24 -7.11
CA ILE A 77 -2.20 -5.79 -7.11
C ILE A 77 -2.82 -5.14 -5.87
N CYS A 78 -4.03 -5.57 -5.48
CA CYS A 78 -4.77 -4.95 -4.39
C CYS A 78 -4.27 -5.38 -3.00
N SER A 79 -3.61 -6.53 -2.90
CA SER A 79 -2.87 -6.97 -1.70
C SER A 79 -1.40 -6.55 -1.69
N ALA A 80 -0.92 -5.89 -2.74
CA ALA A 80 0.50 -5.61 -2.95
C ALA A 80 1.42 -6.85 -2.93
N GLY A 81 0.87 -8.04 -3.21
CA GLY A 81 1.61 -9.31 -3.17
C GLY A 81 1.56 -10.05 -1.82
N HIS A 82 0.86 -9.51 -0.81
CA HIS A 82 0.76 -10.14 0.50
C HIS A 82 -0.32 -11.22 0.53
N GLY A 83 0.09 -12.48 0.73
CA GLY A 83 -0.84 -13.59 0.90
C GLY A 83 -1.79 -13.42 2.11
N SER A 84 -1.34 -12.76 3.18
CA SER A 84 -2.17 -12.42 4.36
C SER A 84 -3.28 -11.42 4.05
N PHE A 85 -3.19 -10.68 2.93
CA PHE A 85 -4.16 -9.69 2.48
C PHE A 85 -4.88 -10.11 1.19
N ALA A 86 -4.78 -11.39 0.78
CA ALA A 86 -5.34 -11.90 -0.48
C ALA A 86 -6.86 -11.70 -0.63
N ALA A 87 -7.59 -11.50 0.46
CA ALA A 87 -8.99 -11.10 0.41
C ALA A 87 -9.22 -9.83 -0.41
N LEU A 88 -8.25 -8.90 -0.44
CA LEU A 88 -8.33 -7.65 -1.20
C LEU A 88 -8.28 -7.87 -2.71
N ASP A 89 -7.68 -8.97 -3.19
CA ASP A 89 -7.48 -9.22 -4.62
C ASP A 89 -8.73 -9.77 -5.30
N SER A 90 -9.61 -10.40 -4.52
CA SER A 90 -10.83 -11.05 -5.02
C SER A 90 -11.73 -10.05 -5.77
N PRO A 91 -12.38 -10.46 -6.88
CA PRO A 91 -13.39 -9.65 -7.57
C PRO A 91 -14.63 -9.37 -6.72
N LYS A 92 -14.84 -10.15 -5.66
CA LYS A 92 -15.96 -10.06 -4.71
C LYS A 92 -15.45 -9.92 -3.29
N GLN A 93 -16.26 -9.33 -2.42
CA GLN A 93 -15.95 -9.31 -0.99
C GLN A 93 -16.02 -10.74 -0.41
N PRO A 94 -15.49 -10.99 0.80
CA PRO A 94 -15.29 -12.36 1.32
C PRO A 94 -16.54 -13.25 1.38
N ASN A 95 -17.74 -12.67 1.52
CA ASN A 95 -19.01 -13.41 1.51
C ASN A 95 -19.58 -13.69 0.10
N GLY A 96 -18.82 -13.39 -0.97
CA GLY A 96 -19.22 -13.58 -2.36
C GLY A 96 -20.06 -12.44 -2.95
N GLN A 97 -20.47 -11.45 -2.17
CA GLN A 97 -21.19 -10.27 -2.67
C GLN A 97 -20.26 -9.30 -3.42
N ALA A 98 -20.84 -8.34 -4.14
CA ALA A 98 -20.05 -7.25 -4.71
C ALA A 98 -19.38 -6.41 -3.60
N TRP A 99 -18.20 -5.87 -3.88
CA TRP A 99 -17.60 -4.84 -3.03
C TRP A 99 -18.51 -3.59 -2.98
N PRO A 100 -18.63 -2.90 -1.83
CA PRO A 100 -19.32 -1.62 -1.76
C PRO A 100 -18.60 -0.59 -2.64
N THR A 101 -19.35 0.22 -3.39
CA THR A 101 -18.77 1.20 -4.31
C THR A 101 -19.00 2.63 -3.84
N THR A 102 -18.02 3.51 -4.06
CA THR A 102 -18.21 4.95 -3.97
C THR A 102 -18.80 5.47 -5.29
N ARG A 103 -19.95 6.16 -5.26
CA ARG A 103 -20.46 6.83 -6.45
C ARG A 103 -19.59 8.03 -6.81
N VAL A 104 -19.24 8.13 -8.09
CA VAL A 104 -18.41 9.19 -8.65
C VAL A 104 -19.01 9.67 -9.96
N ASN A 105 -18.54 10.81 -10.47
CA ASN A 105 -19.04 11.40 -11.70
C ASN A 105 -17.88 11.62 -12.67
N GLY A 106 -17.92 10.93 -13.82
CA GLY A 106 -16.86 11.04 -14.83
C GLY A 106 -16.67 12.47 -15.33
N GLY A 107 -15.42 12.89 -15.52
CA GLY A 107 -15.07 14.25 -15.95
C GLY A 107 -15.18 15.34 -14.88
N GLN A 108 -15.70 15.03 -13.67
CA GLN A 108 -15.73 15.99 -12.57
C GLN A 108 -14.43 15.98 -11.76
N SER A 109 -14.13 17.13 -11.14
CA SER A 109 -13.07 17.22 -10.12
C SER A 109 -13.48 16.42 -8.88
N TYR A 110 -12.55 15.63 -8.35
CA TYR A 110 -12.74 14.81 -7.17
C TYR A 110 -11.55 14.99 -6.22
N THR A 111 -11.84 15.01 -4.92
CA THR A 111 -10.81 15.06 -3.89
C THR A 111 -10.38 13.66 -3.51
N PHE A 112 -9.16 13.29 -3.88
CA PHE A 112 -8.53 12.06 -3.41
C PHE A 112 -7.86 12.32 -2.06
N ARG A 113 -8.03 11.39 -1.11
CA ARG A 113 -7.51 11.58 0.24
C ARG A 113 -6.84 10.32 0.78
N TRP A 114 -5.65 10.53 1.35
CA TRP A 114 -4.88 9.55 2.08
C TRP A 114 -4.85 9.88 3.57
N GLN A 115 -4.88 8.84 4.39
CA GLN A 115 -4.57 8.88 5.81
C GLN A 115 -3.27 8.13 6.06
N PHE A 116 -2.34 8.71 6.79
CA PHE A 116 -1.02 8.13 7.08
C PHE A 116 -0.83 7.94 8.59
N THR A 117 -0.39 6.75 8.99
CA THR A 117 0.09 6.51 10.37
C THR A 117 1.61 6.64 10.47
N ALA A 118 2.33 6.52 9.35
CA ALA A 118 3.74 6.87 9.21
C ALA A 118 3.94 7.73 7.94
N ARG A 119 4.55 8.91 8.10
CA ARG A 119 4.67 9.92 7.04
C ARG A 119 6.06 9.88 6.41
N HIS A 120 6.21 9.16 5.30
CA HIS A 120 7.51 9.02 4.63
C HIS A 120 7.80 10.08 3.58
N ALA A 121 9.09 10.30 3.32
CA ALA A 121 9.52 11.04 2.15
C ALA A 121 8.89 10.41 0.91
N THR A 122 8.20 11.21 0.10
CA THR A 122 7.34 10.71 -0.98
C THR A 122 7.88 11.13 -2.34
N THR A 123 7.98 10.17 -3.26
CA THR A 123 8.28 10.45 -4.68
C THR A 123 7.05 11.05 -5.35
N ASP A 124 5.94 10.30 -5.36
CA ASP A 124 4.71 10.69 -6.02
C ASP A 124 3.48 9.94 -5.47
N PHE A 125 2.31 10.41 -5.90
CA PHE A 125 1.06 9.67 -5.87
C PHE A 125 0.55 9.52 -7.31
N LYS A 126 0.13 8.31 -7.69
CA LYS A 126 -0.43 8.00 -9.01
C LYS A 126 -1.77 7.30 -8.87
N TYR A 127 -2.70 7.66 -9.74
CA TYR A 127 -4.04 7.10 -9.78
C TYR A 127 -4.33 6.50 -11.15
N TYR A 128 -4.70 5.23 -11.16
CA TYR A 128 -5.07 4.47 -12.35
C TYR A 128 -6.54 4.08 -12.25
N VAL A 129 -7.15 3.79 -13.38
CA VAL A 129 -8.53 3.32 -13.46
C VAL A 129 -8.61 2.12 -14.38
N THR A 130 -9.54 1.23 -14.11
CA THR A 130 -9.91 0.14 -15.02
C THR A 130 -10.48 0.67 -16.35
N LYS A 131 -10.23 -0.06 -17.44
CA LYS A 131 -10.70 0.27 -18.79
C LYS A 131 -12.18 -0.09 -18.97
N PRO A 132 -12.88 0.52 -19.94
CA PRO A 132 -14.15 -0.01 -20.41
C PRO A 132 -14.02 -1.50 -20.78
N GLY A 133 -14.98 -2.32 -20.35
CA GLY A 133 -14.97 -3.77 -20.62
C GLY A 133 -13.94 -4.58 -19.82
N TRP A 134 -13.34 -4.02 -18.77
CA TRP A 134 -12.46 -4.78 -17.87
C TRP A 134 -13.16 -6.01 -17.27
N ASN A 135 -12.41 -7.09 -17.02
CA ASN A 135 -12.98 -8.32 -16.50
C ASN A 135 -13.21 -8.21 -14.99
N GLN A 136 -14.48 -8.09 -14.59
CA GLN A 136 -14.87 -7.95 -13.18
C GLN A 136 -14.92 -9.27 -12.40
N ASN A 137 -14.59 -10.40 -13.05
CA ASN A 137 -14.75 -11.75 -12.49
C ASN A 137 -13.42 -12.45 -12.20
N HIS A 138 -12.30 -11.73 -12.30
CA HIS A 138 -10.98 -12.21 -11.88
C HIS A 138 -10.29 -11.19 -10.97
N ASN A 139 -9.19 -11.60 -10.34
CA ASN A 139 -8.38 -10.66 -9.56
C ASN A 139 -7.77 -9.61 -10.50
N LEU A 140 -7.69 -8.37 -10.02
CA LEU A 140 -7.25 -7.23 -10.83
C LEU A 140 -5.85 -7.46 -11.42
N ALA A 141 -5.72 -7.24 -12.72
CA ALA A 141 -4.47 -7.35 -13.46
C ALA A 141 -4.15 -6.07 -14.24
N ARG A 142 -2.91 -5.92 -14.69
CA ARG A 142 -2.49 -4.82 -15.58
C ARG A 142 -3.35 -4.75 -16.85
N SER A 143 -3.80 -5.89 -17.36
CA SER A 143 -4.69 -5.99 -18.51
C SER A 143 -6.06 -5.33 -18.29
N ASP A 144 -6.49 -5.12 -17.05
CA ASP A 144 -7.76 -4.46 -16.73
C ASP A 144 -7.62 -2.94 -16.62
N LEU A 145 -6.41 -2.45 -16.37
CA LEU A 145 -6.13 -1.05 -16.08
C LEU A 145 -5.75 -0.26 -17.33
N ASN A 146 -6.10 1.03 -17.34
CA ASN A 146 -5.39 2.01 -18.13
C ASN A 146 -4.06 2.29 -17.41
N LEU A 147 -2.96 1.83 -17.99
CA LEU A 147 -1.63 1.90 -17.39
C LEU A 147 -1.01 3.30 -17.45
N THR A 148 -1.65 4.26 -18.11
CA THR A 148 -1.33 5.68 -17.95
C THR A 148 -2.17 6.22 -16.79
N PRO A 149 -1.55 6.73 -15.70
CA PRO A 149 -2.32 7.27 -14.59
C PRO A 149 -3.11 8.50 -15.05
N PHE A 150 -4.40 8.55 -14.73
CA PHE A 150 -5.26 9.69 -15.07
C PHE A 150 -4.97 10.91 -14.19
N PHE A 151 -4.34 10.69 -13.02
CA PHE A 151 -3.92 11.75 -12.12
C PHE A 151 -2.58 11.37 -11.46
N THR A 152 -1.61 12.29 -11.50
CA THR A 152 -0.29 12.12 -10.91
C THR A 152 0.07 13.38 -10.11
N VAL A 153 0.57 13.19 -8.89
CA VAL A 153 1.04 14.28 -8.02
C VAL A 153 2.49 14.00 -7.63
N PRO A 154 3.46 14.58 -8.33
CA PRO A 154 4.86 14.56 -7.91
C PRO A 154 5.02 15.27 -6.55
N TYR A 155 5.81 14.69 -5.65
CA TYR A 155 5.96 15.20 -4.29
C TYR A 155 7.40 15.55 -3.90
N GLY A 156 8.38 15.17 -4.73
CA GLY A 156 9.75 15.69 -4.68
C GLY A 156 10.52 15.32 -3.40
N GLY A 157 10.26 14.15 -2.82
CA GLY A 157 10.93 13.66 -1.61
C GLY A 157 10.41 14.29 -0.32
N LYS A 158 9.39 15.14 -0.36
CA LYS A 158 8.81 15.76 0.85
C LYS A 158 8.01 14.74 1.66
N GLN A 159 7.90 14.97 2.97
CA GLN A 159 6.98 14.21 3.82
C GLN A 159 5.57 14.82 3.72
N PRO A 160 4.53 14.01 3.47
CA PRO A 160 3.15 14.51 3.43
C PRO A 160 2.67 14.90 4.84
N PRO A 161 1.58 15.68 4.97
CA PRO A 161 0.83 15.79 6.22
C PRO A 161 0.23 14.43 6.63
N ALA A 162 -0.28 14.30 7.86
CA ALA A 162 -0.91 13.06 8.33
C ALA A 162 -2.19 12.71 7.53
N THR A 163 -2.90 13.75 7.07
CA THR A 163 -4.01 13.63 6.12
C THR A 163 -3.67 14.47 4.91
N LEU A 164 -3.57 13.85 3.74
CA LEU A 164 -3.30 14.54 2.47
C LEU A 164 -4.53 14.48 1.58
N SER A 165 -4.98 15.66 1.15
CA SER A 165 -6.02 15.80 0.13
C SER A 165 -5.42 16.49 -1.09
N HIS A 166 -5.75 15.99 -2.27
CA HIS A 166 -5.47 16.66 -3.54
C HIS A 166 -6.61 16.44 -4.54
N SER A 167 -6.86 17.45 -5.37
CA SER A 167 -7.96 17.43 -6.33
C SER A 167 -7.46 17.04 -7.70
N GLY A 168 -8.12 16.07 -8.31
CA GLY A 168 -7.85 15.60 -9.67
C GLY A 168 -9.14 15.35 -10.43
N THR A 169 -9.09 15.42 -11.76
CA THR A 169 -10.27 15.17 -12.60
C THR A 169 -10.44 13.67 -12.80
N LEU A 170 -11.64 13.17 -12.53
CA LEU A 170 -11.99 11.78 -12.81
C LEU A 170 -12.05 11.54 -14.33
N PRO A 171 -11.68 10.34 -14.80
CA PRO A 171 -11.83 9.96 -16.21
C PRO A 171 -13.27 10.11 -16.68
N SER A 172 -13.47 10.61 -17.90
CA SER A 172 -14.77 10.61 -18.58
C SER A 172 -14.96 9.33 -19.41
N GLY A 173 -16.19 9.09 -19.87
CA GLY A 173 -16.49 7.96 -20.77
C GLY A 173 -16.49 6.58 -20.09
N LEU A 174 -16.50 6.55 -18.76
CA LEU A 174 -16.70 5.35 -17.95
C LEU A 174 -18.12 5.35 -17.38
N SER A 175 -18.65 4.15 -17.11
CA SER A 175 -19.98 3.96 -16.52
C SER A 175 -20.04 2.66 -15.75
N GLY A 176 -20.80 2.61 -14.66
CA GLY A 176 -20.95 1.40 -13.86
C GLY A 176 -19.71 1.10 -13.03
N HIS A 177 -19.52 -0.17 -12.67
CA HIS A 177 -18.48 -0.57 -11.73
C HIS A 177 -17.07 -0.50 -12.33
N HIS A 178 -16.20 0.23 -11.65
CA HIS A 178 -14.78 0.36 -11.94
C HIS A 178 -13.96 0.29 -10.65
N VAL A 179 -12.70 -0.09 -10.78
CA VAL A 179 -11.70 0.06 -9.71
C VAL A 179 -10.77 1.21 -10.04
N ILE A 180 -10.53 2.08 -9.04
CA ILE A 180 -9.44 3.06 -9.02
C ILE A 180 -8.30 2.47 -8.19
N LEU A 181 -7.10 2.40 -8.76
CA LEU A 181 -5.88 2.02 -8.06
C LEU A 181 -5.10 3.28 -7.70
N ALA A 182 -4.94 3.54 -6.41
CA ALA A 182 -4.05 4.57 -5.89
C ALA A 182 -2.71 3.94 -5.50
N VAL A 183 -1.60 4.56 -5.95
CA VAL A 183 -0.23 4.14 -5.66
C VAL A 183 0.51 5.30 -5.03
N TRP A 184 1.05 5.10 -3.82
CA TRP A 184 1.94 6.03 -3.13
C TRP A 184 3.37 5.50 -3.19
N THR A 185 4.25 6.18 -3.93
CA THR A 185 5.65 5.76 -4.07
C THR A 185 6.51 6.42 -3.01
N VAL A 186 7.16 5.63 -2.16
CA VAL A 186 8.09 6.13 -1.14
C VAL A 186 9.43 6.50 -1.80
N HIS A 187 10.05 7.56 -1.32
CA HIS A 187 11.22 8.18 -1.97
C HIS A 187 12.51 7.38 -1.80
N ASP A 188 12.83 7.07 -0.55
CA ASP A 188 14.11 6.54 -0.08
C ASP A 188 14.09 5.03 0.14
N THR A 189 13.09 4.31 -0.39
CA THR A 189 12.96 2.85 -0.29
C THR A 189 12.70 2.19 -1.65
N GLY A 190 12.68 0.85 -1.68
CA GLY A 190 12.23 0.06 -2.84
C GLY A 190 10.71 -0.10 -2.96
N ASN A 191 9.92 0.59 -2.13
CA ASN A 191 8.52 0.22 -1.88
C ASN A 191 7.51 1.30 -2.28
N ALA A 192 6.26 0.87 -2.42
CA ALA A 192 5.08 1.69 -2.63
C ALA A 192 3.87 1.09 -1.92
N PHE A 193 2.88 1.93 -1.61
CA PHE A 193 1.59 1.50 -1.04
C PHE A 193 0.53 1.44 -2.12
N TYR A 194 -0.29 0.39 -2.07
CA TYR A 194 -1.31 0.10 -3.08
C TYR A 194 -2.69 0.10 -2.43
N ALA A 195 -3.63 0.85 -3.00
CA ALA A 195 -5.01 0.90 -2.52
C ALA A 195 -5.99 0.82 -3.70
N CYS A 196 -6.76 -0.26 -3.74
CA CYS A 196 -7.86 -0.43 -4.68
C CYS A 196 -9.15 0.13 -4.06
N SER A 197 -9.85 1.00 -4.77
CA SER A 197 -11.16 1.54 -4.37
C SER A 197 -12.19 1.20 -5.44
N ASP A 198 -13.24 0.49 -5.05
CA ASP A 198 -14.37 0.19 -5.92
C ASP A 198 -15.28 1.41 -6.05
N VAL A 199 -15.62 1.78 -7.28
CA VAL A 199 -16.42 2.97 -7.61
C VAL A 199 -17.48 2.65 -8.65
N THR A 200 -18.54 3.46 -8.66
CA THR A 200 -19.56 3.44 -9.72
C THR A 200 -19.59 4.81 -10.39
N PHE A 201 -19.26 4.85 -11.69
CA PHE A 201 -19.33 6.04 -12.55
C PHE A 201 -20.73 6.24 -13.12
#